data_AF-A0A968I302-F1
#
_entry.id   AF-A0A968I302-F1
#
_cell.length_a   1.000
_cell.length_b   1.000
_cell.length_c   1.000
_cell.angle_alpha   90.00
_cell.angle_beta   90.00
_cell.angle_gamma   90.00
#
_symmetry.space_group_name_H-M   'P 1'
#
loop_
_entity.id
_entity.type
_entity.pdbx_description
1 polymer ?
#
loop_
_entity_poly.entity_id
_entity_poly.type
_entity_poly.pdbx_seq_one_letter_code
_entity_poly.pdbx_strand_id
1 'polypeptide(L)' 'MFTLLNDRQVNLPVQVDETEIGRVKLGQPVEVTLDALDTQSFTGKVTRITPQATVVSNIAVFYVTVTMDNAALTCVPA' A
#
# COMPACT_ATOMS: atom_id res chain seq x y z
N MET A 1 -6.80 -23.35 13.01
CA MET A 1 -6.37 -22.69 11.76
C MET A 1 -5.21 -21.79 12.12
N PHE A 2 -4.00 -22.06 11.63
CA PHE A 2 -2.83 -21.21 11.84
C PHE A 2 -2.54 -20.48 10.54
N THR A 3 -2.59 -19.15 10.54
CA THR A 3 -2.14 -18.32 9.42
C THR A 3 -0.69 -17.95 9.70
N LEU A 4 0.22 -18.46 8.88
CA LEU A 4 1.62 -18.02 8.89
C LEU A 4 1.66 -16.62 8.28
N LEU A 5 1.73 -15.59 9.12
CA LEU A 5 2.07 -14.24 8.68
C LEU A 5 3.59 -14.19 8.47
N ASN A 6 4.00 -14.09 7.21
CA ASN A 6 5.38 -13.71 6.88
C ASN A 6 5.54 -12.22 7.16
N ASP A 7 5.87 -11.90 8.41
CA ASP A 7 5.87 -10.55 8.99
C ASP A 7 7.12 -9.71 8.63
N ARG A 8 7.79 -9.98 7.50
CA ARG A 8 9.00 -9.23 7.10
C ARG A 8 8.74 -8.14 6.07
N GLN A 9 7.69 -8.28 5.27
CA GLN A 9 7.34 -7.32 4.23
C GLN A 9 5.83 -7.10 4.25
N VAL A 10 5.41 -5.85 4.37
CA VAL A 10 4.00 -5.50 4.31
C VAL A 10 3.70 -5.00 2.90
N ASN A 11 2.68 -5.60 2.29
CA ASN A 11 2.13 -5.15 1.00
C ASN A 11 0.84 -4.40 1.28
N LEU A 12 0.87 -3.07 1.15
CA LEU A 12 -0.31 -2.22 1.31
C LEU A 12 -0.94 -1.94 -0.05
N PRO A 13 -2.17 -2.40 -0.31
CA PRO A 13 -2.95 -1.91 -1.44
C PRO A 13 -3.51 -0.52 -1.13
N VAL A 14 -3.06 0.48 -1.87
CA VAL A 14 -3.52 1.87 -1.78
C VAL A 14 -4.44 2.15 -2.96
N GLN A 15 -5.56 2.82 -2.70
CA GLN A 15 -6.49 3.29 -3.73
C GLN A 15 -6.00 4.65 -4.25
N VAL A 16 -5.91 4.77 -5.56
CA VAL A 16 -5.45 5.98 -6.26
C VAL A 16 -6.46 6.30 -7.36
N ASP A 17 -6.86 7.56 -7.46
CA ASP A 17 -7.79 8.01 -8.50
C ASP A 17 -7.16 8.02 -9.89
N GLU A 18 -7.99 7.94 -10.94
CA GLU A 18 -7.57 7.91 -12.35
C GLU A 18 -6.70 9.11 -12.78
N THR A 19 -6.93 10.29 -12.20
CA THR A 19 -6.15 11.48 -12.54
C THR A 19 -4.75 11.45 -11.93
N GLU A 20 -4.59 10.77 -10.79
CA GLU A 20 -3.33 10.67 -10.06
C GLU A 20 -2.52 9.43 -10.47
N ILE A 21 -3.16 8.32 -10.86
CA ILE A 21 -2.46 7.09 -11.29
C ILE A 21 -1.53 7.34 -12.48
N GLY A 22 -1.86 8.31 -13.35
CA GLY A 22 -0.99 8.73 -14.45
C GLY A 22 0.35 9.35 -14.00
N ARG A 23 0.43 9.81 -12.75
CA ARG A 23 1.66 10.33 -12.13
C ARG A 23 2.44 9.27 -11.37
N VAL A 24 1.79 8.18 -10.97
CA VAL A 24 2.39 7.09 -10.19
C VAL A 24 3.21 6.18 -11.09
N LYS A 25 4.43 5.87 -10.68
CA LYS A 25 5.34 4.99 -11.45
C LYS A 25 5.78 3.77 -10.64
N LEU A 26 5.97 2.66 -11.35
CA LEU A 26 6.61 1.47 -10.80
C LEU A 26 8.00 1.85 -10.27
N GLY A 27 8.25 1.49 -9.03
CA GLY A 27 9.48 1.81 -8.33
C GLY A 27 9.56 3.21 -7.74
N GLN A 28 8.48 4.00 -7.77
CA GLN A 28 8.45 5.29 -7.11
C GLN A 28 8.59 5.12 -5.59
N PRO A 29 9.49 5.88 -4.93
CA PRO A 29 9.55 5.92 -3.48
C PRO A 29 8.31 6.64 -2.96
N VAL A 30 7.69 6.08 -1.94
CA VAL A 30 6.50 6.63 -1.29
C VAL A 30 6.71 6.65 0.21
N GLU A 31 6.16 7.66 0.87
CA GLU A 31 6.13 7.75 2.32
C GLU A 31 4.71 7.40 2.77
N VAL A 32 4.61 6.41 3.66
CA VAL A 32 3.34 5.91 4.19
C VAL A 32 3.33 6.15 5.68
N THR A 33 2.33 6.89 6.15
CA THR A 33 2.10 7.12 7.57
C THR A 33 0.96 6.22 8.02
N LEU A 34 1.19 5.46 9.10
CA LEU A 34 0.17 4.60 9.69
C LEU A 34 -0.41 5.29 10.92
N ASP A 35 -1.69 5.66 10.87
CA ASP A 35 -2.39 6.28 12.01
C ASP A 35 -2.41 5.37 13.25
N ALA A 36 -2.27 4.06 13.06
CA ALA A 36 -2.23 3.07 14.13
C ALA A 36 -0.87 3.01 14.88
N LEU A 37 0.19 3.62 14.34
CA LEU A 37 1.54 3.58 14.91
C LEU A 37 2.05 5.02 15.09
N ASP A 38 1.89 5.55 16.31
CA ASP A 38 2.43 6.83 16.84
C ASP A 38 3.36 7.62 15.91
N THR A 39 2.80 8.21 14.85
CA THR A 39 3.48 9.16 13.94
C THR A 39 4.78 8.62 13.29
N GLN A 40 4.90 7.31 13.07
CA GLN A 40 6.02 6.79 12.28
C GLN A 40 5.67 6.82 10.79
N SER A 41 6.50 7.55 10.02
CA SER A 41 6.48 7.49 8.57
C SER A 41 7.40 6.37 8.08
N PHE A 42 6.84 5.48 7.28
CA PHE A 42 7.55 4.38 6.66
C PHE A 42 7.83 4.72 5.21
N THR A 43 9.05 4.44 4.75
CA THR A 43 9.38 4.56 3.33
C THR A 43 9.13 3.22 2.66
N GLY A 44 8.28 3.25 1.64
CA GLY A 44 7.94 2.10 0.80
C GLY A 44 8.27 2.37 -0.66
N LYS A 45 8.07 1.35 -1.48
CA LYS A 45 8.23 1.46 -2.93
C LYS A 45 7.04 0.84 -3.64
N VAL A 46 6.60 1.48 -4.71
CA VAL A 46 5.57 0.93 -5.58
C VAL A 46 6.12 -0.29 -6.30
N THR A 47 5.67 -1.48 -5.92
CA THR A 47 6.12 -2.75 -6.52
C THR A 47 5.15 -3.25 -7.57
N ARG A 48 3.89 -2.82 -7.51
CA ARG A 48 2.85 -3.24 -8.45
C ARG A 48 1.81 -2.16 -8.64
N ILE A 49 1.42 -1.96 -9.90
CA ILE A 49 0.31 -1.09 -10.28
C ILE A 49 -0.70 -1.97 -10.99
N THR A 50 -1.93 -2.01 -10.49
CA THR A 50 -3.00 -2.76 -11.14
C THR A 50 -3.60 -1.88 -12.22
N PRO A 51 -3.48 -2.23 -13.52
CA PRO A 51 -4.02 -1.40 -14.60
C PRO A 51 -5.55 -1.46 -14.70
N GLN A 52 -6.19 -2.35 -13.94
CA GLN A 52 -7.63 -2.49 -13.91
C GLN A 52 -8.21 -1.49 -12.89
N ALA A 53 -8.93 -0.49 -13.40
CA ALA A 53 -9.75 0.38 -12.58
C ALA A 53 -10.94 -0.41 -12.02
N THR A 54 -11.17 -0.29 -10.72
CA THR A 54 -12.38 -0.78 -10.07
C THR A 54 -13.30 0.40 -9.87
N VAL A 55 -14.55 0.29 -10.33
CA VAL A 55 -15.54 1.35 -10.11
C VAL A 55 -16.21 1.10 -8.75
N VAL A 56 -15.89 1.94 -7.77
CA VAL A 56 -16.52 1.92 -6.44
C VAL A 56 -17.36 3.18 -6.32
N SER A 57 -18.67 3.03 -6.13
CA SER A 57 -19.60 4.16 -6.02
C SER A 57 -19.51 5.16 -7.18
N ASN A 58 -19.39 4.66 -8.41
CA ASN A 58 -19.26 5.47 -9.64
C ASN A 58 -17.94 6.28 -9.74
N ILE A 59 -16.94 5.96 -8.93
CA ILE A 59 -15.59 6.54 -8.96
C ILE A 59 -14.62 5.45 -9.41
N ALA A 60 -13.83 5.72 -10.45
CA ALA A 60 -12.80 4.82 -10.95
C ALA A 60 -11.56 4.90 -10.06
N VAL A 61 -11.27 3.82 -9.31
CA VAL A 61 -10.10 3.72 -8.44
C VAL A 61 -9.14 2.65 -8.95
N PHE A 62 -7.85 2.96 -8.86
CA PHE A 62 -6.75 2.06 -9.22
C PHE A 62 -6.07 1.57 -7.95
N TYR A 63 -5.74 0.28 -7.91
CA TYR A 63 -5.03 -0.30 -6.77
C TYR A 63 -3.54 -0.36 -7.04
N VAL A 64 -2.78 0.34 -6.22
CA VAL A 64 -1.31 0.35 -6.21
C VAL A 64 -0.83 -0.44 -5.01
N THR A 65 0.02 -1.44 -5.21
CA THR A 65 0.67 -2.16 -4.12
C THR A 65 1.98 -1.48 -3.77
N VAL A 66 2.07 -1.04 -2.54
CA VAL A 66 3.29 -0.52 -1.93
C VAL A 66 3.86 -1.62 -1.05
N THR A 67 5.11 -2.01 -1.32
CA THR A 67 5.84 -2.91 -0.44
C THR A 67 6.75 -2.07 0.46
N MET A 68 6.69 -2.35 1.76
CA MET A 68 7.54 -1.75 2.78
C MET A 68 8.12 -2.84 3.67
N ASP A 69 9.34 -2.64 4.15
CA ASP A 69 9.95 -3.56 5.11
C ASP A 69 9.29 -3.39 6.47
N ASN A 70 8.75 -4.50 6.98
CA ASN A 70 8.14 -4.56 8.30
C ASN A 70 9.23 -4.70 9.36
N ALA A 71 10.08 -3.68 9.48
CA ALA A 71 11.18 -3.68 10.43
C ALA A 71 10.69 -3.70 11.90
N ALA A 72 9.42 -3.33 12.13
CA ALA A 72 8.77 -3.40 13.42
C ALA A 72 7.57 -4.35 13.30
N LEU A 73 7.62 -5.47 14.01
CA LEU A 73 6.59 -6.52 14.14
C LEU A 73 5.27 -6.01 14.78
N THR A 74 4.75 -4.86 14.32
CA THR A 74 3.72 -4.08 15.01
C THR A 74 2.55 -3.73 14.09
N CYS A 75 2.61 -4.00 12.79
CA CYS A 75 1.45 -3.99 11.90
C CYS A 75 0.61 -5.26 12.08
N VAL A 76 0.11 -5.46 13.30
CA VAL A 76 -0.83 -6.54 13.58
C VAL A 76 -2.19 -6.12 13.02
N PRO A 77 -2.80 -6.87 12.08
CA PRO A 77 -4.19 -6.64 11.73
C PRO A 77 -5.05 -6.95 12.98
N ALA A 78 -5.90 -6.00 13.35
CA ALA A 78 -6.89 -6.17 14.42
C ALA A 78 -7.94 -7.24 14.06
#